data_AF-A0A2J6X2R9-F1
#
_entry.id   AF-A0A2J6X2R9-F1
#
_cell.length_a   1.000
_cell.length_b   1.000
_cell.length_c   1.000
_cell.angle_alpha   90.00
_cell.angle_beta   90.00
_cell.angle_gamma   90.00
#
_symmetry.space_group_name_H-M   'P 1'
#
loop_
_entity.id
_entity.type
_entity.pdbx_description
1 polymer ?
#
loop_
_entity_poly.entity_id
_entity_poly.type
_entity_poly.pdbx_seq_one_letter_code
_entity_poly.pdbx_strand_id
1 'polypeptide(L)' 'EVLISGVATGGCLLDHYGDEGPWLRAGDEIVVECHELGRLRSPIGQTDELF' A
#
# COMPACT_ATOMS: atom_id res chain seq x y z
N GLU A 1 -8.11 19.55 1.35
CA GLU A 1 -8.60 18.47 2.25
C GLU A 1 -8.61 17.18 1.45
N VAL A 2 -8.01 16.11 1.98
CA VAL A 2 -8.03 14.78 1.33
C VAL A 2 -8.93 13.90 2.18
N LEU A 3 -10.02 13.42 1.58
CA LEU A 3 -10.98 12.53 2.23
C LEU A 3 -10.64 11.09 1.80
N ILE A 4 -10.24 10.26 2.76
CA ILE A 4 -9.88 8.86 2.52
C ILE A 4 -11.09 8.00 2.89
N SER A 5 -11.62 7.21 1.96
CA SER A 5 -12.83 6.39 2.18
C SER A 5 -12.59 5.13 3.04
N GLY A 6 -11.49 5.05 3.77
CA GLY A 6 -10.99 3.81 4.38
C GLY A 6 -10.40 2.85 3.34
N VAL A 7 -9.96 1.68 3.81
CA VAL A 7 -9.58 0.58 2.92
C VAL A 7 -10.86 -0.07 2.37
N ALA A 8 -10.87 -0.43 1.08
CA ALA A 8 -11.86 -1.40 0.62
C ALA A 8 -11.69 -2.69 1.46
N THR A 9 -12.78 -3.34 1.86
CA THR A 9 -12.71 -4.63 2.57
C THR A 9 -11.81 -5.59 1.78
N GLY A 10 -10.74 -6.11 2.38
CA GLY A 10 -9.71 -6.87 1.66
C GLY A 10 -8.65 -6.00 0.96
N GLY A 11 -8.38 -4.79 1.47
CA GLY A 11 -7.29 -3.94 0.98
C GLY A 11 -5.95 -4.20 1.69
N CYS A 12 -5.96 -4.96 2.79
CA CYS A 12 -4.79 -5.21 3.62
C CYS A 12 -4.32 -6.65 3.49
N LEU A 13 -2.99 -6.86 3.47
CA LEU A 13 -2.40 -8.22 3.45
C LEU A 13 -2.84 -9.06 4.65
N LEU A 14 -3.01 -8.44 5.82
CA LEU A 14 -3.49 -9.11 7.02
C LEU A 14 -4.88 -9.73 6.82
N ASP A 15 -5.78 -9.05 6.12
CA ASP A 15 -7.14 -9.54 5.85
C ASP A 15 -7.12 -10.80 4.96
N HIS A 16 -6.15 -10.88 4.05
CA HIS A 16 -6.04 -11.98 3.09
C HIS A 16 -5.25 -13.18 3.61
N TYR A 17 -4.21 -12.93 4.41
CA TYR A 17 -3.22 -13.95 4.75
C TYR A 17 -3.12 -14.24 6.26
N GLY A 18 -3.81 -13.48 7.11
CA GLY A 18 -3.66 -13.61 8.57
C GLY A 18 -2.22 -13.40 9.01
N ASP A 19 -1.82 -14.03 10.11
CA ASP A 19 -0.50 -13.81 10.74
C ASP A 19 0.68 -14.42 9.95
N GLU A 20 0.41 -15.36 9.04
CA GLU A 20 1.41 -16.08 8.23
C GLU A 20 1.81 -15.33 6.95
N GLY A 21 1.24 -14.13 6.73
CA GLY A 21 1.25 -13.47 5.43
C GLY A 21 2.63 -13.06 4.90
N PRO A 22 2.74 -12.85 3.57
CA PRO A 22 3.93 -12.31 2.95
C PRO A 22 4.06 -10.82 3.29
N TRP A 23 4.55 -10.55 4.50
CA TRP A 23 4.71 -9.18 5.00
C TRP A 23 5.67 -8.38 4.13
N LEU A 24 5.30 -7.12 3.92
CA LEU A 24 6.10 -6.15 3.17
C LEU A 24 7.48 -5.99 3.81
N ARG A 25 8.50 -5.95 2.96
CA ARG A 25 9.91 -5.81 3.33
C ARG A 25 10.48 -4.55 2.68
N ALA A 26 11.57 -4.05 3.25
CA ALA A 26 12.33 -2.96 2.63
C ALA A 26 12.77 -3.37 1.22
N GLY A 27 12.56 -2.49 0.25
CA GLY A 27 12.80 -2.76 -1.17
C GLY A 27 11.59 -3.26 -1.95
N ASP A 28 10.50 -3.65 -1.29
CA ASP A 28 9.22 -3.91 -1.98
C ASP A 28 8.61 -2.60 -2.50
N GLU A 29 7.77 -2.69 -3.54
CA GLU A 29 6.97 -1.58 -4.07
C GLU A 29 5.49 -1.97 -4.06
N ILE A 30 4.66 -1.17 -3.37
CA ILE A 30 3.20 -1.29 -3.47
C ILE A 30 2.75 -0.46 -4.67
N VAL A 31 2.00 -1.08 -5.57
CA VAL A 31 1.36 -0.39 -6.70
C VAL A 31 -0.15 -0.57 -6.59
N VAL A 32 -0.88 0.54 -6.43
CA VAL A 32 -2.34 0.58 -6.47
C VAL A 32 -2.77 1.18 -7.82
N GLU A 33 -3.50 0.40 -8.60
CA GLU A 33 -4.03 0.83 -9.90
C GLU A 33 -5.54 1.08 -9.82
N CYS A 34 -5.95 2.27 -10.24
CA CYS A 34 -7.34 2.62 -10.45
C CYS A 34 -7.48 3.04 -11.91
N HIS A 35 -8.36 2.38 -12.65
CA HIS A 35 -8.46 2.54 -14.11
C HIS A 35 -8.61 4.01 -14.53
N GLU A 36 -9.39 4.77 -13.78
CA GLU A 36 -9.69 6.18 -14.05
C GLU A 36 -8.61 7.14 -13.56
N LEU A 37 -7.80 6.74 -12.56
CA LEU A 37 -6.84 7.61 -11.87
C LEU A 37 -5.37 7.25 -12.14
N GLY A 38 -5.11 6.14 -12.82
CA GLY A 38 -3.77 5.63 -13.08
C GLY A 38 -3.20 4.82 -11.90
N ARG A 39 -1.90 5.01 -11.61
CA ARG A 39 -1.16 4.18 -10.64
C ARG A 39 -0.54 5.03 -9.55
N LEU A 40 -0.80 4.64 -8.31
CA LEU A 40 -0.07 5.11 -7.13
C LEU A 40 1.03 4.09 -6.80
N ARG A 41 2.27 4.56 -6.68
CA ARG A 41 3.42 3.72 -6.31
C ARG A 41 3.97 4.18 -4.97
N SER A 42 4.28 3.22 -4.09
CA SER A 42 4.84 3.48 -2.77
C SER A 42 5.94 2.47 -2.46
N PRO A 43 7.22 2.87 -2.50
CA PRO A 43 8.34 2.01 -2.12
C PRO A 43 8.38 1.82 -0.59
N ILE A 44 8.70 0.61 -0.15
CA ILE A 44 8.78 0.26 1.27
C ILE A 44 10.21 0.41 1.77
N GLY A 45 10.37 1.06 2.92
CA GLY A 45 11.67 1.26 3.56
C GLY A 45 12.53 2.36 2.92
N GLN A 46 11.98 3.10 1.93
CA GLN A 46 12.55 4.38 1.52
C GLN A 46 11.91 5.47 2.37
N THR A 47 12.60 5.88 3.43
CA THR A 47 12.36 7.20 4.02
C THR A 47 12.99 8.20 3.09
N ASP A 48 12.17 8.93 2.34
CA ASP A 48 12.61 10.20 1.79
C ASP A 48 13.04 11.08 2.97
N GLU A 49 14.34 11.34 3.11
CA GLU A 49 14.86 12.42 3.97
C GLU A 49 14.47 13.77 3.35
N LEU A 50 13.18 14.02 3.28
CA LEU A 50 12.62 15.26 2.75
C LEU A 50 11.83 15.99 3.83
N PHE A 51 12.40 16.15 5.03
CA PHE A 51 12.15 17.27 5.95
C PHE A 51 13.31 17.43 6.95
#